data_AF-A0A2M8NFZ9-F1
#
_entry.id   AF-A0A2M8NFZ9-F1
#
_cell.length_a   1.000
_cell.length_b   1.000
_cell.length_c   1.000
_cell.angle_alpha   90.00
_cell.angle_beta   90.00
_cell.angle_gamma   90.00
#
_symmetry.space_group_name_H-M   'P 1'
#
loop_
_entity.id
_entity.type
_entity.pdbx_description
1 polymer ?
#
loop_
_entity_poly.entity_id
_entity_poly.type
_entity_poly.pdbx_seq_one_letter_code
_entity_poly.pdbx_strand_id
1 'polypeptide(L)'
;FMDSAGLLSGRLNGLDGFAGCATMVVQAITENGWLIGGLVVGSFAVALLSNRFKISELTVRGGVTALLGGALMGWGAMLALGCTVGTLLSGISAFAVSGWVFAGAVFIGVWLGLRLKLHT
;
A
#
# COMPACT_ATOMS: atom_id res chain seq x y z
N PHE A 1 -18.01 -6.96 -30.94
CA PHE A 1 -19.28 -6.60 -31.60
C PHE A 1 -19.96 -5.37 -31.01
N MET A 2 -19.59 -4.86 -29.81
CA MET A 2 -20.13 -3.60 -29.26
C MET A 2 -19.30 -2.34 -29.56
N ASP A 3 -18.07 -2.46 -30.08
CA ASP A 3 -17.20 -1.31 -30.42
C ASP A 3 -17.57 -0.58 -31.73
N SER A 4 -18.42 -1.17 -32.56
CA SER A 4 -18.79 -0.63 -33.88
C SER A 4 -19.91 0.42 -33.84
N ALA A 5 -20.47 0.71 -32.65
CA ALA A 5 -21.61 1.61 -32.47
C ALA A 5 -21.24 3.05 -32.06
N GLY A 6 -19.94 3.42 -32.03
CA GLY A 6 -19.51 4.80 -31.76
C GLY A 6 -19.90 5.36 -30.38
N LEU A 7 -20.43 4.52 -29.49
CA LEU A 7 -21.03 4.90 -28.20
C LEU A 7 -20.05 4.82 -27.02
N LEU A 8 -18.85 4.28 -27.23
CA LEU A 8 -17.78 4.24 -26.23
C LEU A 8 -16.46 4.69 -26.88
N SER A 9 -15.89 5.79 -26.39
CA SER A 9 -14.55 6.20 -26.75
C SER A 9 -13.58 5.08 -26.38
N GLY A 10 -12.82 4.53 -27.34
CA GLY A 10 -11.84 3.44 -27.13
C GLY A 10 -10.71 3.75 -26.14
N ARG A 11 -10.75 4.92 -25.50
CA ARG A 11 -9.97 5.34 -24.35
C ARG A 11 -10.90 6.10 -23.40
N LEU A 12 -11.21 5.49 -22.26
CA LEU A 12 -11.85 6.17 -21.14
C LEU A 12 -10.81 7.07 -20.45
N ASN A 13 -10.49 8.21 -21.08
CA ASN A 13 -9.59 9.23 -20.53
C ASN A 13 -10.07 9.62 -19.13
N GLY A 14 -9.37 9.14 -18.11
CA GLY A 14 -9.75 9.28 -16.70
C GLY A 14 -9.49 8.02 -15.88
N LEU A 15 -9.61 6.83 -16.48
CA LEU A 15 -9.24 5.57 -15.82
C LEU A 15 -7.71 5.45 -15.68
N ASP A 16 -6.96 6.03 -16.61
CA ASP A 16 -5.50 6.16 -16.55
C ASP A 16 -5.02 6.99 -15.34
N GLY A 17 -5.84 7.93 -14.84
CA GLY A 17 -5.55 8.74 -13.65
C GLY A 17 -5.81 8.03 -12.32
N PHE A 18 -6.70 7.02 -12.31
CA PHE A 18 -6.95 6.15 -11.16
C PHE A 18 -6.03 4.93 -11.13
N ALA A 19 -5.38 4.61 -12.25
CA ALA A 19 -4.55 3.42 -12.43
C ALA A 19 -3.14 3.50 -11.82
N GLY A 20 -2.91 4.41 -10.87
CA GLY A 20 -1.59 4.74 -10.32
C GLY A 20 -0.74 3.56 -9.84
N CYS A 21 -1.32 2.39 -9.52
CA CYS A 21 -0.57 1.15 -9.37
C CYS A 21 -1.12 -0.07 -10.13
N ALA A 22 -2.33 -0.05 -10.68
CA ALA A 22 -2.93 -1.22 -11.32
C ALA A 22 -2.37 -1.50 -12.74
N THR A 23 -2.07 -0.46 -13.52
CA THR A 23 -1.51 -0.64 -14.88
C THR A 23 0.01 -0.85 -14.88
N MET A 24 0.70 -0.59 -13.77
CA MET A 24 2.13 -0.90 -13.61
C MET A 24 2.41 -2.34 -13.15
N VAL A 25 1.36 -3.17 -12.99
CA VAL A 25 1.50 -4.61 -12.72
C VAL A 25 2.13 -5.36 -13.92
N VAL A 26 1.94 -4.87 -15.15
CA VAL A 26 2.48 -5.53 -16.35
C VAL A 26 3.99 -5.29 -16.53
N GLN A 27 4.55 -4.21 -15.96
CA GLN A 27 6.01 -3.99 -15.88
C GLN A 27 6.64 -4.47 -14.55
N ALA A 28 5.84 -5.01 -13.62
CA ALA A 28 6.27 -5.25 -12.23
C ALA A 28 7.22 -6.44 -12.02
N ILE A 29 7.46 -7.29 -13.02
CA ILE A 29 8.17 -8.56 -12.80
C ILE A 29 9.71 -8.44 -12.78
N THR A 30 10.29 -7.26 -13.07
CA THR A 30 11.76 -7.09 -13.06
C THR A 30 12.26 -5.92 -12.19
N GLU A 31 11.74 -4.70 -12.30
CA GLU A 31 12.32 -3.56 -11.54
C GLU A 31 11.77 -3.41 -10.11
N ASN A 32 10.44 -3.56 -9.92
CA ASN A 32 9.81 -3.38 -8.62
C ASN A 32 10.09 -4.56 -7.66
N GLY A 33 10.31 -5.76 -8.19
CA GLY A 33 10.74 -6.93 -7.39
C GLY A 33 12.10 -6.69 -6.71
N TRP A 34 13.01 -5.96 -7.38
CA TRP A 34 14.30 -5.59 -6.80
C TRP A 34 14.16 -4.57 -5.67
N LEU A 35 13.20 -3.64 -5.76
CA LEU A 35 12.90 -2.71 -4.67
C LEU A 35 12.39 -3.44 -3.42
N ILE A 36 11.47 -4.38 -3.59
CA ILE A 36 10.92 -5.18 -2.49
C ILE A 36 12.02 -6.07 -1.89
N GLY A 37 12.79 -6.75 -2.74
CA GLY A 37 13.95 -7.55 -2.32
C GLY A 37 14.98 -6.72 -1.57
N GLY A 38 15.33 -5.55 -2.08
CA GLY A 38 16.25 -4.60 -1.44
C GLY A 38 15.72 -4.08 -0.10
N LEU A 39 14.41 -3.80 0.01
CA LEU A 39 13.79 -3.41 1.28
C LEU A 39 13.87 -4.53 2.32
N VAL A 40 13.57 -5.77 1.94
CA VAL A 40 13.64 -6.94 2.82
C VAL A 40 15.09 -7.17 3.26
N VAL A 41 16.04 -7.23 2.33
CA VAL A 41 17.46 -7.47 2.64
C VAL A 41 18.05 -6.31 3.45
N GLY A 42 17.73 -5.06 3.10
CA GLY A 42 18.20 -3.88 3.81
C GLY A 42 17.69 -3.82 5.25
N SER A 43 16.39 -4.07 5.46
CA SER A 43 15.80 -4.11 6.80
C SER A 43 16.43 -5.22 7.66
N PHE A 44 16.71 -6.38 7.06
CA PHE A 44 17.41 -7.48 7.72
C PHE A 44 18.85 -7.11 8.08
N ALA A 45 19.61 -6.53 7.15
CA ALA A 45 20.99 -6.10 7.39
C ALA A 45 21.10 -5.07 8.53
N VAL A 46 20.19 -4.09 8.57
CA VAL A 46 20.14 -3.09 9.64
C VAL A 46 19.73 -3.71 10.98
N ALA A 47 18.81 -4.68 10.99
CA ALA A 47 18.41 -5.39 12.19
C ALA A 47 19.58 -6.19 12.81
N LEU A 48 20.41 -6.81 11.98
CA LEU A 48 21.62 -7.52 12.39
C LEU A 48 22.68 -6.54 12.94
N LEU A 49 22.96 -5.46 12.22
CA LEU A 49 23.91 -4.42 12.67
C LEU A 49 23.49 -3.77 14.00
N SER A 50 22.18 -3.61 14.20
CA SER A 50 21.64 -3.03 15.43
C SER A 50 21.63 -4.02 16.61
N ASN A 51 21.95 -5.30 16.39
CA ASN A 51 21.91 -6.37 17.40
C ASN A 51 20.56 -6.45 18.15
N ARG A 52 19.47 -5.99 17.51
CA ARG A 52 18.09 -5.95 18.04
C ARG A 52 17.23 -7.10 17.50
N PHE A 53 17.87 -8.13 16.98
CA PHE A 53 17.19 -9.30 16.46
C PHE A 53 16.56 -10.07 17.62
N LYS A 54 15.26 -9.84 17.84
CA LYS A 54 14.48 -10.48 18.90
C LYS A 54 13.48 -11.41 18.25
N ILE A 55 13.64 -12.71 18.47
CA ILE A 55 12.63 -13.71 18.10
C ILE A 55 11.44 -13.48 19.03
N SER A 56 10.36 -12.94 18.47
CA SER A 56 9.13 -12.70 19.23
C SER A 56 8.30 -13.98 19.21
N GLU A 57 7.97 -14.51 20.38
CA GLU A 57 6.98 -15.59 20.48
C GLU A 57 5.61 -15.02 20.09
N LEU A 58 5.03 -15.58 19.02
CA LEU A 58 3.69 -15.20 18.56
C LEU A 58 2.66 -15.71 19.56
N THR A 59 2.22 -14.85 20.46
CA THR A 59 1.02 -15.11 21.28
C THR A 59 -0.21 -15.16 20.36
N VAL A 60 -1.13 -16.10 20.59
CA VAL A 60 -2.33 -16.33 19.76
C VAL A 60 -3.14 -15.05 19.54
N ARG A 61 -3.26 -14.19 20.56
CA ARG A 61 -3.88 -12.87 20.45
C ARG A 61 -3.15 -11.95 19.46
N GLY A 62 -1.82 -11.89 19.52
CA GLY A 62 -1.00 -11.10 18.60
C GLY A 62 -1.06 -11.61 17.16
N GLY A 63 -1.18 -12.92 16.95
CA GLY A 63 -1.36 -13.50 15.62
C GLY A 63 -2.69 -13.11 14.98
N VAL A 64 -3.79 -13.17 15.73
CA VAL A 64 -5.12 -12.79 15.23
C VAL A 64 -5.19 -11.29 14.90
N THR A 65 -4.63 -10.44 15.75
CA THR A 65 -4.62 -8.99 15.50
C THR A 65 -3.72 -8.63 14.31
N ALA A 66 -2.59 -9.31 14.14
CA ALA A 66 -1.73 -9.13 12.97
C ALA A 66 -2.41 -9.56 11.66
N LEU A 67 -3.14 -10.67 11.67
CA LEU A 67 -3.91 -11.13 10.50
C LEU A 67 -5.03 -10.16 10.13
N LEU A 68 -5.82 -9.72 11.12
CA LEU A 68 -6.87 -8.72 10.91
C LEU A 68 -6.30 -7.40 10.40
N GLY A 69 -5.20 -6.94 10.99
CA GLY A 69 -4.50 -5.73 10.55
C GLY A 69 -3.97 -5.85 9.12
N GLY A 70 -3.39 -7.00 8.77
CA GLY A 70 -2.91 -7.29 7.41
C GLY A 70 -4.03 -7.30 6.38
N ALA A 71 -5.17 -7.92 6.69
CA ALA A 71 -6.33 -7.94 5.81
C ALA A 71 -6.91 -6.53 5.58
N LEU A 72 -7.05 -5.74 6.65
CA LEU A 72 -7.51 -4.34 6.57
C LEU A 72 -6.54 -3.46 5.78
N MET A 73 -5.22 -3.62 5.98
CA MET A 73 -4.19 -2.90 5.22
C MET A 73 -4.23 -3.27 3.73
N GLY A 74 -4.39 -4.56 3.41
CA GLY A 74 -4.53 -5.02 2.02
C GLY A 74 -5.78 -4.46 1.34
N TRP A 75 -6.92 -4.50 2.04
CA TRP A 75 -8.16 -3.91 1.54
C TRP A 75 -8.03 -2.40 1.29
N GLY A 76 -7.40 -1.68 2.21
CA GLY A 76 -7.11 -0.25 2.05
C GLY A 76 -6.22 0.06 0.85
N ALA A 77 -5.21 -0.78 0.59
CA ALA A 77 -4.34 -0.64 -0.57
C ALA A 77 -5.09 -0.85 -1.91
N MET A 78 -6.06 -1.76 -1.94
CA MET A 78 -6.93 -1.97 -3.11
C MET A 78 -7.85 -0.78 -3.37
N LEU A 79 -8.43 -0.18 -2.31
CA LEU A 79 -9.25 1.03 -2.43
C LEU A 79 -8.44 2.26 -2.88
N ALA A 80 -7.21 2.38 -2.39
CA ALA A 80 -6.31 3.46 -2.77
C ALA A 80 -5.62 3.25 -4.12
N LEU A 81 -5.80 2.07 -4.73
CA LEU A 81 -5.15 1.65 -5.98
C LEU A 81 -3.63 1.84 -5.93
N GLY A 82 -3.01 1.63 -4.76
CA GLY A 82 -1.59 1.81 -4.54
C GLY A 82 -1.07 1.54 -3.13
N CYS A 83 0.23 1.72 -2.93
CA CYS A 83 0.89 1.56 -1.64
C CYS A 83 1.06 2.92 -0.93
N THR A 84 1.12 2.91 0.40
CA THR A 84 1.31 4.13 1.19
C THR A 84 2.51 4.96 0.73
N VAL A 85 3.64 4.32 0.40
CA VAL A 85 4.83 5.02 -0.10
C VAL A 85 4.55 5.70 -1.44
N GLY A 86 3.91 5.01 -2.38
CA GLY A 86 3.63 5.56 -3.71
C GLY A 86 2.58 6.67 -3.68
N THR A 87 1.46 6.44 -3.00
CA THR A 87 0.32 7.38 -2.98
C THR A 87 0.60 8.62 -2.13
N LEU A 88 1.26 8.48 -0.98
CA LEU A 88 1.65 9.63 -0.15
C LEU A 88 2.81 10.39 -0.80
N LEU A 89 3.91 9.71 -1.12
CA LEU A 89 5.13 10.41 -1.53
C LEU A 89 5.00 11.01 -2.93
N SER A 90 4.34 10.31 -3.87
CA SER A 90 4.08 10.83 -5.21
C SER A 90 2.89 11.79 -5.25
N GLY A 91 1.85 11.56 -4.43
CA GLY A 91 0.67 12.42 -4.39
C GLY A 91 0.96 13.78 -3.75
N ILE A 92 1.78 13.81 -2.70
CA ILE A 92 2.16 15.04 -2.00
C ILE A 92 3.15 15.86 -2.85
N SER A 93 4.11 15.22 -3.53
CA SER A 93 5.08 15.94 -4.39
C SER A 93 4.41 16.59 -5.60
N ALA A 94 3.36 15.97 -6.15
CA ALA A 94 2.53 16.54 -7.20
C ALA A 94 1.47 17.55 -6.68
N PHE A 95 1.43 17.84 -5.37
CA PHE A 95 0.38 18.65 -4.72
C PHE A 95 -1.05 18.20 -5.08
N ALA A 96 -1.24 16.89 -5.28
CA ALA A 96 -2.53 16.34 -5.64
C ALA A 96 -3.46 16.28 -4.41
N VAL A 97 -4.71 16.70 -4.59
CA VAL A 97 -5.75 16.65 -3.54
C VAL A 97 -6.00 15.22 -3.06
N SER A 98 -5.86 14.23 -3.94
CA SER A 98 -5.99 12.81 -3.60
C SER A 98 -4.95 12.34 -2.57
N GLY A 99 -3.71 12.85 -2.64
CA GLY A 99 -2.66 12.54 -1.67
C GLY A 99 -2.97 13.08 -0.28
N TRP A 100 -3.54 14.29 -0.19
CA TRP A 100 -3.98 14.90 1.06
C TRP A 100 -5.18 14.17 1.68
N VAL A 101 -6.16 13.76 0.88
CA VAL A 101 -7.31 12.98 1.36
C VAL A 101 -6.85 11.61 1.87
N PHE A 102 -5.95 10.94 1.16
CA PHE A 102 -5.38 9.67 1.59
C PHE A 102 -4.57 9.83 2.88
N ALA A 103 -3.77 10.89 3.03
CA ALA A 103 -3.06 11.18 4.26
C ALA A 103 -3.99 11.36 5.46
N GLY A 104 -5.10 12.09 5.29
CA GLY A 104 -6.11 12.25 6.34
C GLY A 104 -6.77 10.93 6.73
N ALA A 105 -7.15 10.11 5.75
CA ALA A 105 -7.75 8.80 5.99
C ALA A 105 -6.81 7.85 6.73
N VAL A 106 -5.53 7.78 6.32
CA VAL A 106 -4.50 6.99 7.00
C VAL A 106 -4.28 7.48 8.43
N PHE A 107 -4.23 8.80 8.65
CA PHE A 107 -4.04 9.38 9.97
C PHE A 107 -5.17 8.99 10.93
N ILE A 108 -6.43 9.09 10.48
CA ILE A 108 -7.60 8.66 11.26
C ILE A 108 -7.56 7.16 11.53
N GLY A 109 -7.20 6.34 10.53
CA GLY A 109 -7.08 4.89 10.68
C GLY A 109 -6.03 4.48 11.72
N VAL A 110 -4.85 5.10 11.68
CA VAL A 110 -3.79 4.87 12.69
C VAL A 110 -4.24 5.35 14.06
N TRP A 111 -4.87 6.53 14.15
CA TRP A 111 -5.37 7.06 15.42
C TRP A 111 -6.41 6.12 16.05
N LEU A 112 -7.36 5.61 15.26
CA LEU A 112 -8.32 4.59 15.72
C LEU A 112 -7.61 3.31 16.14
N GLY A 113 -6.66 2.80 15.34
CA GLY A 113 -5.91 1.58 15.67
C GLY A 113 -5.14 1.67 16.99
N LEU A 114 -4.53 2.84 17.26
CA LEU A 114 -3.86 3.12 18.52
C LEU A 114 -4.86 3.24 19.68
N ARG A 115 -6.01 3.89 19.48
CA ARG A 115 -7.07 4.02 20.49
C ARG A 115 -7.69 2.68 20.86
N LEU A 116 -7.85 1.79 19.89
CA LEU A 116 -8.39 0.44 20.06
C LEU A 116 -7.42 -0.51 20.79
N LYS A 117 -6.18 -0.07 21.10
CA LYS A 117 -5.18 -0.85 21.84
C LYS A 117 -5.04 -2.28 21.29
N LEU A 118 -4.90 -2.41 19.98
CA LEU A 118 -4.70 -3.73 19.34
C LEU A 118 -3.35 -4.39 19.72
N HIS A 119 -2.51 -3.68 20.48
CA HIS A 119 -1.22 -4.11 21.01
C HIS A 119 -1.33 -4.33 22.54
N THR A 120 -1.97 -5.41 22.96
CA THR A 120 -1.88 -6.00 24.31
C THR A 120 -2.01 -7.51 24.17
#